data_AF-A0A658KHB4-F1
#
_entry.id   AF-A0A658KHB4-F1
#
_cell.length_a   1.000
_cell.length_b   1.000
_cell.length_c   1.000
_cell.angle_alpha   90.00
_cell.angle_beta   90.00
_cell.angle_gamma   90.00
#
_symmetry.space_group_name_H-M   'P 1'
#
loop_
_entity.id
_entity.type
_entity.pdbx_description
1 polymer ?
#
loop_
_entity_poly.entity_id
_entity_poly.type
_entity_poly.pdbx_seq_one_letter_code
_entity_poly.pdbx_strand_id
1 'polypeptide(L)' 'MGVKLVQGSFRRGEMVVCVAPDGREIARGLSNYSAIEAQKIIGHSSEAIVRELGYMAEPELIHRDNLILV' A
#
# COMPACT_ATOMS: atom_id res chain seq x y z
N MET A 1 -2.92 7.30 5.13
CA MET A 1 -2.26 7.35 6.46
C MET A 1 -2.21 5.94 7.06
N GLY A 2 -1.03 5.38 7.33
CA GLY A 2 -0.89 4.07 7.99
C GLY A 2 0.42 3.33 7.68
N VAL A 3 0.88 3.40 6.43
CA VAL A 3 2.16 2.78 6.00
C VAL A 3 3.32 3.74 6.23
N LYS A 4 4.38 3.26 6.88
CA LYS A 4 5.60 4.04 7.19
C LYS A 4 6.73 3.80 6.20
N LEU A 5 6.77 2.63 5.57
CA LEU A 5 7.85 2.21 4.70
C LEU A 5 7.30 1.25 3.64
N VAL A 6 7.82 1.35 2.42
CA VAL A 6 7.60 0.39 1.33
C VAL A 6 8.96 -0.17 0.93
N GLN A 7 9.08 -1.49 0.89
CA GLN A 7 10.32 -2.19 0.54
C GLN A 7 10.09 -3.15 -0.62
N GLY A 8 11.14 -3.37 -1.41
CA GLY A 8 11.09 -4.27 -2.56
C GLY A 8 10.43 -3.65 -3.79
N SER A 9 9.99 -4.50 -4.70
CA SER A 9 9.33 -4.14 -5.95
C SER A 9 8.10 -5.02 -6.15
N PHE A 10 7.00 -4.40 -6.57
CA PHE A 10 5.75 -5.07 -6.88
C PHE A 10 4.92 -4.21 -7.83
N ARG A 11 4.01 -4.86 -8.55
CA ARG A 11 3.03 -4.22 -9.42
C ARG A 11 1.65 -4.20 -8.75
N ARG A 12 0.76 -3.38 -9.30
CA ARG A 12 -0.66 -3.42 -8.95
C ARG A 12 -1.20 -4.84 -9.17
N GLY A 13 -1.96 -5.33 -8.20
CA GLY A 13 -2.56 -6.67 -8.16
C GLY A 13 -1.62 -7.76 -7.64
N GLU A 14 -0.35 -7.47 -7.36
CA GLU A 14 0.56 -8.44 -6.75
C GLU A 14 0.36 -8.51 -5.23
N MET A 15 0.62 -9.70 -4.67
CA MET A 15 0.57 -9.93 -3.24
C MET A 15 1.75 -9.26 -2.54
N VAL A 16 1.46 -8.53 -1.47
CA VAL A 16 2.43 -7.90 -0.59
C VAL A 16 2.22 -8.35 0.86
N VAL A 17 3.29 -8.29 1.65
CA VAL A 17 3.28 -8.60 3.08
C VAL A 17 3.24 -7.31 3.88
N CYS A 18 2.33 -7.24 4.85
CA CYS A 18 2.30 -6.18 5.84
C CYS A 18 3.06 -6.61 7.08
N VAL A 19 4.10 -5.85 7.43
CA VAL A 19 4.93 -6.08 8.61
C VAL A 19 4.67 -5.02 9.67
N ALA A 20 4.62 -5.44 10.93
CA ALA A 20 4.60 -4.55 12.08
C ALA A 20 6.00 -3.91 12.29
N PRO A 21 6.10 -2.84 13.11
CA PRO A 21 7.39 -2.17 13.36
C PRO A 21 8.46 -3.06 14.00
N ASP A 22 8.07 -4.16 14.64
CA ASP A 22 8.96 -5.19 15.20
C ASP A 22 9.45 -6.21 14.15
N GLY A 23 9.04 -6.05 12.89
CA GLY A 23 9.38 -6.94 11.77
C GLY A 23 8.46 -8.16 11.65
N ARG A 24 7.50 -8.33 12.54
CA ARG A 24 6.57 -9.46 12.49
C ARG A 24 5.56 -9.26 11.36
N GLU A 25 5.35 -10.30 10.57
CA GLU A 25 4.27 -10.34 9.61
C GLU A 25 2.91 -10.33 10.32
N ILE A 26 2.01 -9.44 9.89
CA ILE A 26 0.67 -9.28 10.48
C ILE A 26 -0.47 -9.50 9.48
N ALA A 27 -0.19 -9.32 8.19
CA ALA A 27 -1.18 -9.52 7.14
C ALA A 27 -0.52 -9.72 5.77
N ARG A 28 -1.29 -10.26 4.82
CA ARG A 28 -0.96 -10.25 3.39
C ARG A 28 -2.13 -9.66 2.62
N GLY A 29 -1.86 -9.01 1.50
CA GLY A 29 -2.94 -8.57 0.63
C GLY A 29 -2.49 -8.15 -0.75
N LEU A 30 -3.45 -7.84 -1.62
CA LEU A 30 -3.19 -7.40 -2.98
C LEU A 30 -3.03 -5.88 -3.03
N SER A 31 -1.93 -5.40 -3.62
CA SER A 31 -1.67 -3.97 -3.71
C SER A 31 -2.48 -3.30 -4.82
N ASN A 32 -3.13 -2.17 -4.52
CA ASN A 32 -3.82 -1.34 -5.52
C ASN A 32 -2.86 -0.44 -6.32
N TYR A 33 -1.61 -0.32 -5.88
CA TYR A 33 -0.58 0.52 -6.49
C TYR A 33 0.72 -0.25 -6.68
N SER A 34 1.56 0.16 -7.62
CA SER A 34 2.93 -0.38 -7.72
C SER A 34 3.82 0.11 -6.57
N ALA A 35 4.98 -0.52 -6.37
CA ALA A 35 5.94 -0.09 -5.36
C ALA A 35 6.39 1.37 -5.54
N ILE A 36 6.56 1.80 -6.79
CA ILE A 36 6.98 3.18 -7.14
C ILE A 36 5.88 4.18 -6.75
N GLU A 37 4.62 3.87 -7.04
CA GLU A 37 3.49 4.75 -6.70
C GLU A 37 3.23 4.76 -5.20
N ALA A 38 3.26 3.57 -4.57
CA ALA A 38 3.10 3.42 -3.12
C ALA A 38 4.11 4.29 -2.37
N GLN A 39 5.39 4.28 -2.77
CA GLN A 39 6.43 5.12 -2.18
C GLN A 39 6.15 6.63 -2.26
N LYS A 40 5.44 7.09 -3.29
CA LYS A 40 5.07 8.51 -3.42
C LYS A 40 3.93 8.89 -2.49
N ILE A 41 2.98 7.99 -2.28
CA ILE A 41 1.73 8.27 -1.55
C ILE A 41 1.74 7.81 -0.09
N ILE A 42 2.76 7.07 0.37
CA ILE A 42 2.86 6.71 1.79
C ILE A 42 2.91 7.96 2.66
N GLY A 43 2.31 7.88 3.85
CA GLY A 43 2.21 9.02 4.76
C GLY A 43 1.26 10.13 4.33
N HIS A 44 0.61 10.04 3.16
CA HIS A 44 -0.35 11.03 2.70
C HIS A 44 -1.81 10.62 3.01
N SER A 45 -2.72 11.59 2.96
CA SER A 45 -4.17 11.34 2.92
C SER A 45 -4.57 10.83 1.53
N SER A 46 -5.69 10.11 1.43
CA SER A 46 -6.15 9.60 0.13
C SER A 46 -6.44 10.74 -0.85
N GLU A 47 -6.92 11.89 -0.38
CA GLU A 47 -7.14 13.10 -1.20
C GLU A 47 -5.87 13.62 -1.89
N ALA A 48 -4.70 13.40 -1.28
CA ALA A 48 -3.41 13.80 -1.87
C ALA A 48 -2.92 12.84 -2.96
N ILE A 49 -3.53 11.66 -3.14
CA ILE A 49 -3.12 10.68 -4.16
C ILE A 49 -3.20 11.26 -5.57
N VAL A 50 -4.29 11.95 -5.90
CA VAL A 50 -4.46 12.60 -7.22
C VAL A 50 -3.40 13.66 -7.46
N ARG A 51 -3.01 14.38 -6.41
CA ARG A 51 -1.95 15.39 -6.48
C ARG A 51 -0.58 14.77 -6.74
N GLU A 52 -0.25 13.66 -6.09
CA GLU A 52 1.06 13.02 -6.20
C GLU A 52 1.21 12.13 -7.44
N LEU A 53 0.12 11.52 -7.93
CA LEU A 53 0.15 10.56 -9.04
C LEU A 53 -0.53 11.08 -10.32
N GLY A 54 -1.33 12.15 -10.24
CA GLY A 54 -2.15 12.66 -11.35
C GLY A 54 -3.46 11.90 -11.56
N TYR A 55 -3.71 10.83 -10.80
CA TYR A 55 -4.92 10.02 -10.85
C TYR A 55 -5.14 9.32 -9.50
N MET A 56 -6.33 8.74 -9.29
CA MET A 56 -6.61 7.83 -8.19
C MET A 56 -7.25 6.57 -8.76
N ALA A 57 -6.63 5.41 -8.50
CA ALA A 57 -7.26 4.12 -8.81
C ALA A 57 -8.24 3.76 -7.70
N GLU A 58 -7.74 3.68 -6.46
CA GLU A 58 -8.51 3.38 -5.24
C GLU A 58 -8.00 4.26 -4.09
N PRO A 59 -8.84 4.63 -3.12
CA PRO A 59 -8.40 5.44 -1.98
C PRO A 59 -7.52 4.66 -0.99
N GLU A 60 -7.52 3.33 -1.03
CA GLU A 60 -6.71 2.44 -0.20
C GLU A 60 -5.51 1.84 -0.94
N LEU A 61 -4.41 1.62 -0.21
CA LEU A 61 -3.24 0.89 -0.73
C LEU A 61 -3.52 -0.61 -0.87
N ILE A 62 -4.21 -1.19 0.11
CA ILE A 62 -4.72 -2.57 0.09
C ILE A 62 -6.15 -2.48 0.61
N HIS A 63 -7.12 -2.94 -0.19
CA HIS A 63 -8.50 -3.00 0.25
C HIS A 63 -8.68 -4.11 1.31
N ARG A 64 -9.54 -3.89 2.31
CA ARG A 64 -9.73 -4.85 3.42
C ARG A 64 -10.22 -6.22 2.94
N ASP A 65 -11.02 -6.26 1.88
CA ASP A 65 -11.55 -7.51 1.32
C ASP A 65 -10.45 -8.31 0.59
N ASN A 66 -9.35 -7.64 0.23
CA ASN A 66 -8.17 -8.23 -0.39
C ASN A 66 -7.02 -8.38 0.63
N LEU A 67 -7.32 -8.30 1.93
CA LEU A 67 -6.36 -8.41 3.04
C LEU A 67 -6.74 -9.60 3.92
N ILE A 68 -5.76 -10.44 4.24
CA ILE A 68 -5.89 -11.54 5.21
C ILE A 68 -4.92 -11.32 6.37
N LEU A 69 -5.39 -11.59 7.59
CA LEU A 69 -4.54 -11.57 8.79
C LEU A 69 -3.81 -12.90 8.94
N VAL A 70 -2.65 -12.85 9.58
CA VAL A 70 -1.83 -14.02 9.96
C VAL A 70 -2.00 -14.34 11.44
#